data_AF-A0A7R8D674-F1
#
_entry.id   AF-A0A7R8D674-F1
#
_cell.length_a   1.000
_cell.length_b   1.000
_cell.length_c   1.000
_cell.angle_alpha   90.00
_cell.angle_beta   90.00
_cell.angle_gamma   90.00
#
_symmetry.space_group_name_H-M   'P 1'
#
loop_
_entity.id
_entity.type
_entity.pdbx_description
1 polymer ?
#
loop_
_entity_poly.entity_id
_entity_poly.type
_entity_poly.pdbx_seq_one_letter_code
_entity_poly.pdbx_strand_id
1 'polypeptide(L)'
;MDDKDYSDAIAERLSAEIRSQESLHKGLYRDLLKIAASPSVHEEDFHTTFLKALSRSGIETRLQNAVFHLLRTKGPEEWVRPADRNKKKEPLSYIVKIQTCWEKRILKSLNAMANELGLCLAKIRSQEEQDEISNKWSELSTLDLNLSLIRPVYAPKDFLEVLAQITSPNAVDLPGKTDNGANHSHTWGMIKVSFATLSLKQLFYLSLPQHQNQNTTMESERYSLGTKVLKCNHAPLSQEFLKSGSPHSLRGKIWSQVLGSEVGEKGIEYYESLKASVIRNDILVDKLIIKDIQLTASNDDNYFVFEDTILQVLLCFSRDTEVLTKFQYRSTTPAKATLRSIGMSKNMNGNPHGNTVIYPPNGVIPFHGFAIAFYLQFACKLHEISSDSQGILSLCSTFETLLQSQEPDLWTHFVNLDVTQPLRCVFRWIIRGFSGHLPPEQLLYLWDVVLAYDSMEIFPLLAAVILSYRKDNLMMVSTLQGIEAVLADLSSLPIIPLLQLALEKR
;
A
#
# COMPACT_ATOMS: atom_id res chain seq x y z
N MET A 1 0.93 3.65 -33.71
CA MET A 1 -0.46 3.32 -33.33
C MET A 1 -1.07 4.66 -33.02
N ASP A 2 -2.08 5.08 -33.78
CA ASP A 2 -2.73 6.37 -33.54
C ASP A 2 -3.46 6.34 -32.18
N ASP A 3 -3.61 7.50 -31.53
CA ASP A 3 -4.25 7.61 -30.20
C ASP A 3 -5.66 6.98 -30.16
N LYS A 4 -6.36 6.99 -31.30
CA LYS A 4 -7.68 6.38 -31.45
C LYS A 4 -7.62 4.86 -31.42
N ASP A 5 -6.72 4.25 -32.19
CA ASP A 5 -6.53 2.80 -32.19
C ASP A 5 -6.11 2.31 -30.79
N TYR A 6 -5.31 3.11 -30.08
CA TYR A 6 -4.86 2.82 -28.72
C TYR A 6 -6.03 2.81 -27.73
N SER A 7 -6.90 3.81 -27.79
CA SER A 7 -8.11 3.89 -26.98
C SER A 7 -9.07 2.72 -27.27
N ASP A 8 -9.28 2.39 -28.53
CA ASP A 8 -10.20 1.31 -28.93
C ASP A 8 -9.71 -0.06 -28.43
N ALA A 9 -8.39 -0.32 -28.50
CA ALA A 9 -7.80 -1.54 -27.96
C ALA A 9 -7.94 -1.67 -26.43
N ILE A 10 -7.80 -0.57 -25.68
CA ILE A 10 -8.06 -0.57 -24.23
C ILE A 10 -9.53 -0.89 -23.96
N ALA A 11 -10.43 -0.21 -24.68
CA ALA A 11 -11.87 -0.37 -24.49
C ALA A 11 -12.32 -1.82 -24.71
N GLU A 12 -11.82 -2.49 -25.74
CA GLU A 12 -12.14 -3.90 -26.02
C GLU A 12 -11.72 -4.83 -24.86
N ARG A 13 -10.52 -4.63 -24.33
CA ARG A 13 -10.01 -5.46 -23.23
C ARG A 13 -10.68 -5.20 -21.90
N LEU A 14 -10.93 -3.92 -21.56
CA LEU A 14 -11.73 -3.58 -20.40
C LEU A 14 -13.13 -4.18 -20.50
N SER A 15 -13.74 -4.15 -21.69
CA SER A 15 -15.05 -4.77 -21.93
C SER A 15 -15.00 -6.29 -21.76
N ALA A 16 -13.91 -6.96 -22.15
CA ALA A 16 -13.72 -8.38 -21.90
C ALA A 16 -13.57 -8.69 -20.40
N GLU A 17 -12.83 -7.88 -19.66
CA GLU A 17 -12.66 -8.04 -18.21
C GLU A 17 -13.97 -7.79 -17.44
N ILE A 18 -14.73 -6.74 -17.80
CA ILE A 18 -16.04 -6.48 -17.18
C ILE A 18 -16.98 -7.66 -17.41
N ARG A 19 -16.94 -8.28 -18.60
CA ARG A 19 -17.73 -9.48 -18.91
C ARG A 19 -17.27 -10.73 -18.15
N SER A 20 -15.99 -10.85 -17.82
CA SER A 20 -15.47 -11.97 -17.03
C SER A 20 -15.85 -11.87 -15.55
N GLN A 21 -16.08 -10.66 -15.03
CA GLN A 21 -16.56 -10.41 -13.68
C GLN A 21 -18.05 -10.74 -13.55
N GLU A 22 -18.36 -12.00 -13.20
CA GLU A 22 -19.72 -12.54 -13.20
C GLU A 22 -20.74 -11.70 -12.41
N SER A 23 -20.35 -11.21 -11.22
CA SER A 23 -21.23 -10.40 -10.36
C SER A 23 -21.55 -9.04 -10.98
N LEU A 24 -20.54 -8.34 -11.49
CA LEU A 24 -20.67 -7.04 -12.13
C LEU A 24 -21.44 -7.15 -13.45
N HIS A 25 -21.07 -8.12 -14.29
CA HIS A 25 -21.69 -8.35 -15.59
C HIS A 25 -23.18 -8.70 -15.47
N LYS A 26 -23.54 -9.66 -14.60
CA LYS A 26 -24.96 -10.02 -14.39
C LYS A 26 -25.78 -8.84 -13.87
N GLY A 27 -25.21 -8.05 -12.96
CA GLY A 27 -25.85 -6.84 -12.43
C GLY A 27 -26.11 -5.79 -13.51
N LEU A 28 -25.07 -5.42 -14.27
CA LEU A 28 -25.16 -4.45 -15.36
C LEU A 28 -26.13 -4.92 -16.44
N TYR A 29 -26.03 -6.18 -16.89
CA TYR A 29 -26.87 -6.73 -17.95
C TYR A 29 -28.36 -6.70 -17.57
N ARG A 30 -28.69 -7.14 -16.35
CA ARG A 30 -30.07 -7.08 -15.83
C ARG A 30 -30.62 -5.66 -15.82
N ASP A 31 -29.81 -4.70 -15.39
CA ASP A 31 -30.26 -3.31 -15.25
C ASP A 31 -30.38 -2.63 -16.63
N LEU A 32 -29.50 -2.96 -17.58
CA LEU A 32 -29.61 -2.52 -18.99
C LEU A 32 -30.88 -3.05 -19.65
N LEU A 33 -31.24 -4.32 -19.42
CA LEU A 33 -32.50 -4.88 -19.93
C LEU A 33 -33.73 -4.14 -19.39
N LYS A 34 -33.72 -3.73 -18.12
CA LYS A 34 -34.81 -2.94 -17.53
C LYS A 34 -34.95 -1.57 -18.20
N ILE A 35 -33.85 -0.92 -18.56
CA ILE A 35 -33.88 0.36 -19.28
C ILE A 35 -34.41 0.17 -20.69
N ALA A 36 -33.92 -0.86 -21.40
CA ALA A 36 -34.38 -1.17 -22.76
C ALA A 36 -35.88 -1.46 -22.81
N ALA A 37 -36.43 -2.08 -21.76
CA ALA A 37 -37.86 -2.34 -21.61
C ALA A 37 -38.66 -1.14 -21.02
N SER A 38 -38.02 -0.01 -20.75
CA SER A 38 -38.69 1.15 -20.16
C SER A 38 -39.49 1.94 -21.20
N PRO A 39 -40.60 2.59 -20.80
CA PRO A 39 -41.42 3.40 -21.72
C PRO A 39 -40.67 4.63 -22.28
N SER A 40 -39.51 4.95 -21.72
CA SER A 40 -38.61 6.03 -22.16
C SER A 40 -37.73 5.66 -23.36
N VAL A 41 -37.74 4.40 -23.80
CA VAL A 41 -36.98 3.90 -24.95
C VAL A 41 -37.96 3.50 -26.04
N HIS A 42 -37.82 4.12 -27.21
CA HIS A 42 -38.72 3.91 -28.35
C HIS A 42 -38.03 3.08 -29.42
N GLU A 43 -38.71 2.09 -29.99
CA GLU A 43 -38.14 1.20 -31.00
C GLU A 43 -37.67 1.95 -32.26
N GLU A 44 -38.43 2.97 -32.68
CA GLU A 44 -38.15 3.80 -33.86
C GLU A 44 -36.87 4.64 -33.71
N ASP A 45 -36.49 4.99 -32.49
CA ASP A 45 -35.28 5.75 -32.16
C ASP A 45 -34.54 5.11 -30.98
N PHE A 46 -34.34 3.80 -31.06
CA PHE A 46 -33.83 3.01 -29.95
C PHE A 46 -32.48 3.53 -29.46
N HIS A 47 -31.52 3.75 -30.38
CA HIS A 47 -30.17 4.17 -30.02
C HIS A 47 -30.15 5.48 -29.21
N THR A 48 -30.84 6.51 -29.69
CA THR A 48 -30.80 7.85 -29.07
C THR A 48 -31.62 7.89 -27.78
N THR A 49 -32.81 7.26 -27.78
CA THR A 49 -33.67 7.21 -26.60
C THR A 49 -33.08 6.33 -25.49
N PHE A 50 -32.45 5.21 -25.85
CA PHE A 50 -31.73 4.34 -24.92
C PHE A 50 -30.53 5.05 -24.28
N LEU A 51 -29.68 5.73 -25.05
CA LEU A 51 -28.55 6.48 -24.46
C LEU A 51 -29.01 7.61 -23.53
N LYS A 52 -30.09 8.32 -23.89
CA LYS A 52 -30.70 9.32 -23.00
C LYS A 52 -31.24 8.68 -21.72
N ALA A 53 -31.94 7.55 -21.81
CA ALA A 53 -32.44 6.83 -20.65
C ALA A 53 -31.29 6.28 -19.78
N LEU A 54 -30.22 5.81 -20.41
CA LEU A 54 -29.01 5.31 -19.75
C LEU A 54 -28.33 6.41 -18.92
N SER A 55 -28.12 7.60 -19.49
CA SER A 55 -27.50 8.74 -18.77
C SER A 55 -28.29 9.17 -17.53
N ARG A 56 -29.63 9.03 -17.56
CA ARG A 56 -30.51 9.37 -16.42
C ARG A 56 -30.60 8.26 -15.37
N SER A 57 -30.22 7.04 -15.72
CA SER A 57 -30.36 5.87 -14.83
C SER A 57 -29.23 5.70 -13.82
N GLY A 58 -28.10 6.37 -14.02
CA GLY A 58 -26.86 6.18 -13.24
C GLY A 58 -26.05 4.93 -13.61
N ILE A 59 -26.52 4.08 -14.54
CA ILE A 59 -25.74 2.92 -15.04
C ILE A 59 -24.47 3.38 -15.75
N GLU A 60 -24.54 4.49 -16.49
CA GLU A 60 -23.36 5.07 -17.14
C GLU A 60 -22.26 5.36 -16.11
N THR A 61 -22.60 5.99 -14.98
CA THR A 61 -21.65 6.27 -13.89
C THR A 61 -21.10 5.00 -13.26
N ARG A 62 -21.93 3.96 -13.09
CA ARG A 62 -21.47 2.65 -12.59
C ARG A 62 -20.45 2.01 -13.55
N LEU A 63 -20.67 2.12 -14.86
CA LEU A 63 -19.73 1.62 -15.87
C LEU A 63 -18.43 2.45 -15.87
N GLN A 64 -18.53 3.77 -15.78
CA GLN A 64 -17.38 4.67 -15.65
C GLN A 64 -16.55 4.33 -14.41
N ASN A 65 -17.19 4.06 -13.26
CA ASN A 65 -16.50 3.63 -12.05
C ASN A 65 -15.83 2.26 -12.24
N ALA A 66 -16.50 1.29 -12.85
CA ALA A 66 -15.90 -0.02 -13.12
C ALA A 66 -14.63 0.11 -14.00
N VAL A 67 -14.72 0.90 -15.07
CA VAL A 67 -13.58 1.23 -15.93
C VAL A 67 -12.47 1.91 -15.13
N PHE A 68 -12.81 2.92 -14.33
CA PHE A 68 -11.86 3.65 -13.49
C PHE A 68 -11.12 2.71 -12.53
N HIS A 69 -11.82 1.86 -11.79
CA HIS A 69 -11.20 0.92 -10.85
C HIS A 69 -10.32 -0.10 -11.57
N LEU A 70 -10.74 -0.62 -12.72
CA LEU A 70 -9.94 -1.54 -13.52
C LEU A 70 -8.65 -0.89 -14.03
N LEU A 71 -8.73 0.35 -14.54
CA LEU A 71 -7.56 1.09 -14.99
C LEU A 71 -6.52 1.25 -13.87
N ARG A 72 -6.96 1.52 -12.64
CA ARG A 72 -6.09 1.64 -11.46
C ARG A 72 -5.43 0.35 -11.00
N THR A 73 -5.90 -0.82 -11.43
CA THR A 73 -5.28 -2.10 -11.01
C THR A 73 -3.91 -2.35 -11.65
N LYS A 74 -3.72 -1.93 -12.91
CA LYS A 74 -2.52 -2.24 -13.72
C LYS A 74 -1.92 -1.04 -14.47
N GLY A 75 -2.59 0.11 -14.45
CA GLY A 75 -2.22 1.29 -15.24
C GLY A 75 -2.57 1.14 -16.73
N PRO A 76 -2.76 2.24 -17.49
CA PRO A 76 -3.24 2.21 -18.88
C PRO A 76 -2.34 1.42 -19.82
N GLU A 77 -1.02 1.49 -19.63
CA GLU A 77 -0.05 0.82 -20.50
C GLU A 77 -0.14 -0.71 -20.47
N GLU A 78 -0.45 -1.28 -19.31
CA GLU A 78 -0.62 -2.73 -19.19
C GLU A 78 -1.91 -3.22 -19.86
N TRP A 79 -2.91 -2.34 -20.03
CA TRP A 79 -4.13 -2.66 -20.76
C TRP A 79 -3.91 -2.72 -22.28
N VAL A 80 -2.83 -2.16 -22.84
CA VAL A 80 -2.56 -2.21 -24.29
C VAL A 80 -1.57 -3.30 -24.69
N ARG A 81 -0.62 -3.64 -23.82
CA ARG A 81 0.37 -4.68 -24.13
C ARG A 81 -0.30 -6.06 -24.20
N PRO A 82 -0.08 -6.89 -25.24
CA PRO A 82 -0.68 -8.22 -25.32
C PRO A 82 -0.48 -9.01 -24.03
N ALA A 83 -1.50 -9.77 -23.60
CA ALA A 83 -1.41 -10.64 -22.43
C ALA A 83 -0.43 -11.78 -22.72
N ASP A 84 0.86 -11.51 -22.59
CA ASP A 84 1.89 -12.53 -22.67
C ASP A 84 1.85 -13.37 -21.39
N ARG A 85 1.32 -14.58 -21.50
CA ARG A 85 1.27 -15.55 -20.39
C ARG A 85 2.66 -15.91 -19.87
N ASN A 86 3.73 -15.62 -20.62
CA ASN A 86 5.12 -15.82 -20.23
C ASN A 86 5.78 -14.55 -19.66
N LYS A 87 5.07 -13.42 -19.53
CA LYS A 87 5.61 -12.20 -18.92
C LYS A 87 6.02 -12.51 -17.48
N LYS A 88 7.31 -12.29 -17.18
CA LYS A 88 7.81 -12.37 -15.81
C LYS A 88 7.18 -11.25 -14.98
N LYS A 89 6.67 -11.60 -13.79
CA LYS A 89 6.11 -10.64 -12.82
C LYS A 89 7.08 -9.53 -12.41
N GLU A 90 8.38 -9.84 -12.44
CA GLU A 90 9.46 -8.87 -12.29
C GLU A 90 10.39 -9.01 -13.52
N PRO A 91 10.56 -7.94 -14.31
CA PRO A 91 11.39 -7.98 -15.51
C PRO A 91 12.89 -8.16 -15.22
N LEU A 92 13.39 -7.65 -14.08
CA LEU A 92 14.82 -7.60 -13.77
C LEU A 92 15.26 -8.83 -12.98
N SER A 93 15.99 -9.74 -13.63
CA SER A 93 16.41 -11.03 -13.06
C SER A 93 17.26 -10.91 -11.78
N TYR A 94 18.07 -9.86 -11.67
CA TYR A 94 18.88 -9.61 -10.48
C TYR A 94 18.02 -9.18 -9.28
N ILE A 95 16.91 -8.46 -9.52
CA ILE A 95 15.92 -8.12 -8.49
C ILE A 95 15.17 -9.39 -8.05
N VAL A 96 14.72 -10.22 -9.00
CA VAL A 96 14.07 -11.52 -8.71
C VAL A 96 14.91 -12.37 -7.76
N LYS A 97 16.23 -12.41 -7.99
CA LYS A 97 17.16 -13.19 -7.16
C LYS A 97 17.15 -12.70 -5.71
N ILE A 98 17.29 -11.39 -5.49
CA ILE A 98 17.32 -10.80 -4.15
C ILE A 98 15.95 -10.91 -3.47
N GLN A 99 14.87 -10.65 -4.20
CA GLN A 99 13.49 -10.84 -3.73
C GLN A 99 13.26 -12.29 -3.25
N THR A 100 13.62 -13.29 -4.07
CA THR A 100 13.48 -14.71 -3.70
C THR A 100 14.30 -15.06 -2.45
N CYS A 101 15.51 -14.50 -2.32
CA CYS A 101 16.34 -14.67 -1.12
C CYS A 101 15.71 -14.05 0.11
N TRP A 102 15.13 -12.85 -0.02
CA TRP A 102 14.42 -12.16 1.05
C TRP A 102 13.18 -12.93 1.51
N GLU A 103 12.32 -13.34 0.59
CA GLU A 103 11.12 -14.15 0.90
C GLU A 103 11.50 -15.46 1.62
N LYS A 104 12.55 -16.15 1.16
CA LYS A 104 13.08 -17.34 1.83
C LYS A 104 13.59 -17.04 3.24
N ARG A 105 14.23 -15.89 3.47
CA ARG A 105 14.71 -15.47 4.79
C ARG A 105 13.55 -15.21 5.75
N ILE A 106 12.50 -14.51 5.31
CA ILE A 106 11.28 -14.27 6.08
C ILE A 106 10.62 -15.59 6.48
N LEU A 107 10.45 -16.50 5.52
CA LEU A 107 9.87 -17.81 5.78
C LEU A 107 10.71 -18.65 6.76
N LYS A 108 12.05 -18.62 6.64
CA LYS A 108 12.94 -19.30 7.59
C LYS A 108 12.82 -18.71 8.99
N SER A 109 12.74 -17.38 9.12
CA SER A 109 12.56 -16.68 10.40
C SER A 109 11.24 -17.09 11.07
N LEU A 110 10.14 -17.11 10.31
CA LEU A 110 8.82 -17.55 10.80
C LEU A 110 8.83 -19.02 11.27
N ASN A 111 9.42 -19.92 10.48
CA ASN A 111 9.55 -21.34 10.86
C ASN A 111 10.47 -21.53 12.07
N ALA A 112 11.55 -20.77 12.18
CA ALA A 112 12.46 -20.83 13.31
C ALA A 112 11.76 -20.39 14.61
N MET A 113 11.03 -19.29 14.56
CA MET A 113 10.21 -18.81 15.68
C MET A 113 9.15 -19.83 16.09
N ALA A 114 8.43 -20.41 15.12
CA ALA A 114 7.45 -21.46 15.40
C ALA A 114 8.09 -22.66 16.12
N ASN A 115 9.27 -23.11 15.67
CA ASN A 115 9.98 -24.23 16.30
C ASN A 115 10.52 -23.88 17.70
N GLU A 116 11.11 -22.70 17.87
CA GLU A 116 11.68 -22.21 19.13
C GLU A 116 10.61 -22.12 20.23
N LEU A 117 9.41 -21.68 19.87
CA LEU A 117 8.29 -21.49 20.79
C LEU A 117 7.38 -22.73 20.92
N GLY A 118 7.68 -23.82 20.20
CA GLY A 118 6.82 -25.00 20.15
C GLY A 118 5.43 -24.73 19.56
N LEU A 119 5.28 -23.70 18.74
CA LEU A 119 4.00 -23.28 18.13
C LEU A 119 3.80 -23.93 16.76
N CYS A 120 2.55 -24.26 16.45
CA CYS A 120 2.14 -24.60 15.09
C CYS A 120 2.00 -23.33 14.24
N LEU A 121 2.33 -23.43 12.95
CA LEU A 121 2.03 -22.36 12.00
C LEU A 121 0.51 -22.15 11.83
N ALA A 122 -0.24 -23.25 11.86
CA ALA A 122 -1.70 -23.27 11.88
C ALA A 122 -2.19 -24.53 12.61
N LYS A 123 -3.23 -24.41 13.44
CA LYS A 123 -3.99 -25.51 14.04
C LYS A 123 -5.48 -25.15 14.10
N ILE A 124 -6.34 -26.16 14.20
CA ILE A 124 -7.74 -25.95 14.58
C ILE A 124 -7.78 -25.71 16.09
N ARG A 125 -8.53 -24.70 16.54
CA ARG A 125 -8.73 -24.40 17.96
C ARG A 125 -9.63 -25.45 18.63
N SER A 126 -9.41 -25.71 19.91
CA SER A 126 -10.35 -26.51 20.72
C SER A 126 -11.71 -25.81 20.82
N GLN A 127 -12.75 -26.53 21.23
CA GLN A 127 -14.06 -25.91 21.42
C GLN A 127 -14.02 -24.81 22.49
N GLU A 128 -13.28 -25.04 23.58
CA GLU A 128 -13.08 -24.04 24.66
C GLU A 128 -12.41 -22.76 24.13
N GLU A 129 -11.34 -22.89 23.33
CA GLU A 129 -10.65 -21.76 22.71
C GLU A 129 -11.58 -21.02 21.71
N GLN A 130 -12.43 -21.74 20.97
CA GLN A 130 -13.40 -21.15 20.04
C GLN A 130 -14.49 -20.37 20.79
N ASP A 131 -15.02 -20.95 21.87
CA ASP A 131 -16.05 -20.32 22.70
C ASP A 131 -15.50 -19.06 23.36
N GLU A 132 -14.26 -19.07 23.85
CA GLU A 132 -13.61 -17.88 24.43
C GLU A 132 -13.50 -16.73 23.43
N ILE A 133 -12.93 -16.98 22.24
CA ILE A 133 -12.76 -15.95 21.21
C ILE A 133 -14.11 -15.45 20.71
N SER A 134 -15.10 -16.34 20.55
CA SER A 134 -16.45 -15.96 20.14
C SER A 134 -17.09 -15.02 21.17
N ASN A 135 -16.97 -15.34 22.47
CA ASN A 135 -17.54 -14.54 23.55
C ASN A 135 -16.83 -13.19 23.71
N LYS A 136 -15.51 -13.14 23.47
CA LYS A 136 -14.68 -11.93 23.56
C LYS A 136 -14.48 -11.23 22.21
N TRP A 137 -15.26 -11.54 21.17
CA TRP A 137 -15.02 -11.00 19.82
C TRP A 137 -14.99 -9.47 19.76
N SER A 138 -15.79 -8.80 20.60
CA SER A 138 -15.84 -7.34 20.68
C SER A 138 -14.71 -6.73 21.54
N GLU A 139 -14.00 -7.56 22.30
CA GLU A 139 -13.00 -7.18 23.31
C GLU A 139 -11.77 -8.13 23.21
N LEU A 140 -11.29 -8.35 21.98
CA LEU A 140 -10.16 -9.24 21.67
C LEU A 140 -8.86 -8.83 22.38
N SER A 141 -8.72 -7.54 22.70
CA SER A 141 -7.63 -6.95 23.49
C SER A 141 -7.51 -7.57 24.89
N THR A 142 -8.61 -8.12 25.42
CA THR A 142 -8.68 -8.74 26.76
C THR A 142 -8.31 -10.23 26.77
N LEU A 143 -7.94 -10.81 25.62
CA LEU A 143 -7.50 -12.19 25.55
C LEU A 143 -6.17 -12.38 26.29
N ASP A 144 -6.14 -13.32 27.23
CA ASP A 144 -4.93 -13.62 27.99
C ASP A 144 -3.96 -14.45 27.15
N LEU A 145 -3.11 -13.75 26.40
CA LEU A 145 -2.11 -14.35 25.51
C LEU A 145 -0.70 -13.99 25.98
N ASN A 146 0.12 -15.02 26.25
CA ASN A 146 1.53 -14.79 26.49
C ASN A 146 2.27 -14.47 25.18
N LEU A 147 2.45 -13.19 24.90
CA LEU A 147 3.13 -12.68 23.71
C LEU A 147 4.58 -12.22 23.98
N SER A 148 5.13 -12.51 25.16
CA SER A 148 6.47 -12.04 25.57
C SER A 148 7.59 -12.54 24.67
N LEU A 149 7.46 -13.75 24.14
CA LEU A 149 8.45 -14.39 23.28
C LEU A 149 8.20 -14.16 21.77
N ILE A 150 7.05 -13.57 21.41
CA ILE A 150 6.72 -13.25 20.01
C ILE A 150 7.50 -11.99 19.61
N ARG A 151 8.36 -12.15 18.60
CA ARG A 151 9.21 -11.07 18.06
C ARG A 151 8.85 -10.75 16.61
N PRO A 152 9.08 -9.51 16.12
CA PRO A 152 8.91 -9.20 14.71
C PRO A 152 9.78 -10.11 13.82
N VAL A 153 9.28 -10.45 12.62
CA VAL A 153 9.99 -11.35 11.69
C VAL A 153 11.21 -10.66 11.07
N TYR A 154 11.14 -9.33 10.90
CA TYR A 154 12.23 -8.45 10.52
C TYR A 154 11.97 -7.01 11.03
N ALA A 155 13.02 -6.20 11.14
CA ALA A 155 12.91 -4.76 11.37
C ALA A 155 13.12 -3.97 10.06
N PRO A 156 12.60 -2.73 9.93
CA PRO A 156 12.82 -1.91 8.74
C PRO A 156 14.29 -1.77 8.33
N LYS A 157 15.20 -1.66 9.30
CA LYS A 157 16.65 -1.65 9.06
C LYS A 157 17.13 -2.90 8.31
N ASP A 158 16.62 -4.08 8.66
CA ASP A 158 17.03 -5.34 8.03
C ASP A 158 16.58 -5.40 6.58
N PHE A 159 15.43 -4.81 6.28
CA PHE A 159 14.90 -4.72 4.93
C PHE A 159 15.70 -3.72 4.10
N LEU A 160 16.01 -2.53 4.62
CA LEU A 160 16.86 -1.54 3.96
C LEU A 160 18.24 -2.11 3.60
N GLU A 161 18.87 -2.86 4.50
CA GLU A 161 20.16 -3.50 4.24
C GLU A 161 20.07 -4.55 3.11
N VAL A 162 18.91 -5.15 2.88
CA VAL A 162 18.68 -6.05 1.73
C VAL A 162 18.48 -5.25 0.45
N LEU A 163 17.76 -4.12 0.50
CA LEU A 163 17.61 -3.22 -0.65
C LEU A 163 18.97 -2.66 -1.11
N ALA A 164 19.84 -2.30 -0.17
CA ALA A 164 21.19 -1.77 -0.44
C ALA A 164 22.15 -2.79 -1.10
N GLN A 165 21.83 -4.09 -1.03
CA GLN A 165 22.61 -5.16 -1.68
C GLN A 165 22.27 -5.32 -3.17
N ILE A 166 21.20 -4.69 -3.65
CA ILE A 166 20.77 -4.82 -5.04
C ILE A 166 21.72 -4.02 -5.92
N THR A 167 22.45 -4.72 -6.79
CA THR A 167 23.37 -4.12 -7.76
C THR A 167 22.93 -4.48 -9.18
N SER A 168 22.92 -3.48 -10.06
CA SER A 168 22.67 -3.70 -11.47
C SER A 168 23.88 -4.39 -12.12
N PRO A 169 23.70 -5.51 -12.84
CA PRO A 169 24.79 -6.12 -13.63
C PRO A 169 25.34 -5.19 -14.72
N ASN A 170 24.54 -4.19 -15.12
CA ASN A 170 24.92 -3.17 -16.11
C ASN A 170 25.60 -1.95 -15.46
N ALA A 171 25.79 -1.95 -14.14
CA ALA A 171 26.72 -1.04 -13.48
C ALA A 171 28.14 -1.48 -13.83
N VAL A 172 28.53 -1.30 -15.08
CA VAL A 172 29.92 -1.45 -15.51
C VAL A 172 30.68 -0.32 -14.83
N ASP A 173 31.66 -0.67 -14.01
CA ASP A 173 32.73 0.24 -13.62
C ASP A 173 33.33 0.78 -14.93
N LEU A 174 32.92 1.98 -15.33
CA LEU A 174 33.58 2.70 -16.41
C LEU A 174 35.06 2.80 -16.02
N PRO A 175 36.00 2.24 -16.80
CA PRO A 175 37.40 2.21 -16.43
C PRO A 175 38.00 3.60 -16.64
N GLY A 176 37.77 4.49 -15.69
CA GLY A 176 38.62 5.65 -15.44
C GLY A 176 39.70 5.23 -14.45
N LYS A 177 40.79 4.64 -14.93
CA LYS A 177 42.02 4.56 -14.13
C LYS A 177 42.47 5.98 -13.85
N THR A 178 42.26 6.45 -12.63
CA THR A 178 43.10 7.49 -12.03
C THR A 178 43.83 6.85 -10.86
N ASP A 179 45.16 6.86 -10.89
CA ASP A 179 46.09 6.22 -9.95
C ASP A 179 46.03 6.78 -8.50
N ASN A 180 44.94 7.43 -8.10
CA ASN A 180 44.74 7.92 -6.74
C ASN A 180 43.38 7.46 -6.19
N GLY A 181 43.34 6.24 -5.63
CA GLY A 181 42.57 5.87 -4.43
C GLY A 181 41.09 6.21 -4.26
N ALA A 182 40.35 6.69 -5.26
CA ALA A 182 38.94 7.06 -5.13
C ALA A 182 38.09 6.42 -6.24
N ASN A 183 37.58 5.22 -5.98
CA ASN A 183 36.59 4.55 -6.83
C ASN A 183 35.22 5.22 -6.67
N HIS A 184 34.83 6.13 -7.57
CA HIS A 184 33.46 6.65 -7.65
C HIS A 184 32.69 5.94 -8.77
N SER A 185 32.09 4.79 -8.45
CA SER A 185 30.93 4.30 -9.20
C SER A 185 29.76 5.25 -8.92
N HIS A 186 29.18 5.87 -9.96
CA HIS A 186 28.21 6.98 -9.88
C HIS A 186 26.82 6.59 -9.35
N THR A 187 26.75 6.13 -8.10
CA THR A 187 25.54 6.23 -7.25
C THR A 187 26.02 6.62 -5.86
N TRP A 188 25.88 7.89 -5.49
CA TRP A 188 26.38 8.40 -4.21
C TRP A 188 25.51 7.94 -3.02
N GLY A 189 24.33 7.36 -3.28
CA GLY A 189 23.36 6.86 -2.29
C GLY A 189 23.39 5.35 -2.02
N MET A 190 22.45 4.87 -1.20
CA MET A 190 22.37 3.48 -0.72
C MET A 190 21.80 2.60 -1.83
N ILE A 191 20.89 3.15 -2.64
CA ILE A 191 20.22 2.43 -3.71
C ILE A 191 21.10 2.49 -4.96
N LYS A 192 21.81 1.40 -5.22
CA LYS A 192 22.78 1.27 -6.33
C LYS A 192 22.14 0.87 -7.66
N VAL A 193 20.84 1.13 -7.81
CA VAL A 193 20.08 0.82 -9.02
C VAL A 193 19.60 2.13 -9.63
N SER A 194 19.97 2.38 -10.89
CA SER A 194 19.51 3.55 -11.63
C SER A 194 18.09 3.33 -12.13
N PHE A 195 17.11 3.82 -11.35
CA PHE A 195 15.73 3.96 -11.80
C PHE A 195 15.51 5.34 -12.42
N ALA A 196 14.47 5.48 -13.25
CA ALA A 196 14.01 6.80 -13.64
C ALA A 196 13.40 7.48 -12.40
N THR A 197 14.16 8.39 -11.80
CA THR A 197 13.72 9.17 -10.64
C THR A 197 13.14 10.49 -11.09
N LEU A 198 12.14 10.97 -10.35
CA LEU A 198 11.55 12.27 -10.62
C LEU A 198 12.33 13.37 -9.94
N SER A 199 12.63 14.41 -10.70
CA SER A 199 13.10 15.70 -10.16
C SER A 199 11.97 16.43 -9.44
N LEU A 200 12.31 17.39 -8.58
CA LEU A 200 11.32 18.25 -7.93
C LEU A 200 10.38 18.91 -8.95
N LYS A 201 10.91 19.37 -10.09
CA LYS A 201 10.10 19.97 -11.17
C LYS A 201 9.08 19.00 -11.75
N GLN A 202 9.45 17.72 -11.87
CA GLN A 202 8.52 16.70 -12.33
C GLN A 202 7.47 16.40 -11.28
N LEU A 203 7.74 16.58 -9.99
CA LEU A 203 6.77 16.38 -8.91
C LEU A 203 5.76 17.53 -8.76
N PHE A 204 5.89 18.63 -9.51
CA PHE A 204 4.94 19.75 -9.47
C PHE A 204 3.50 19.36 -9.90
N TYR A 205 3.30 18.20 -10.53
CA TYR A 205 1.95 17.69 -10.78
C TYR A 205 1.19 17.39 -9.47
N LEU A 206 1.89 17.16 -8.36
CA LEU A 206 1.32 16.98 -7.01
C LEU A 206 0.83 18.30 -6.40
N SER A 207 0.62 19.33 -7.22
CA SER A 207 0.24 20.69 -6.79
C SER A 207 -0.84 20.66 -5.73
N LEU A 208 -0.52 21.18 -4.55
CA LEU A 208 -1.44 21.27 -3.42
C LEU A 208 -2.13 22.64 -3.47
N PRO A 209 -3.46 22.72 -3.40
CA PRO A 209 -4.16 24.00 -3.37
C PRO A 209 -3.68 24.83 -2.17
N GLN A 210 -3.49 26.14 -2.35
CA GLN A 210 -3.19 27.04 -1.24
C GLN A 210 -4.35 27.03 -0.24
N HIS A 211 -4.08 26.62 1.00
CA HIS A 211 -5.02 26.79 2.09
C HIS A 211 -5.06 28.28 2.45
N GLN A 212 -5.99 29.04 1.84
CA GLN A 212 -6.38 30.32 2.41
C GLN A 212 -6.96 30.05 3.80
N ASN A 213 -6.56 30.83 4.80
CA ASN A 213 -6.86 30.71 6.22
C ASN A 213 -8.19 29.99 6.54
N GLN A 214 -8.13 28.88 7.29
CA GLN A 214 -9.28 28.12 7.77
C GLN A 214 -10.26 29.01 8.56
N ASN A 215 -11.19 29.65 7.86
CA ASN A 215 -12.41 30.18 8.47
C ASN A 215 -13.42 29.04 8.54
N THR A 216 -14.20 28.98 9.62
CA THR A 216 -15.26 27.98 9.86
C THR A 216 -16.25 27.84 8.69
N THR A 217 -16.43 28.93 7.92
CA THR A 217 -17.21 28.98 6.70
C THR A 217 -16.69 28.03 5.61
N MET A 218 -15.37 27.92 5.44
CA MET A 218 -14.77 27.08 4.40
C MET A 218 -14.88 25.58 4.70
N GLU A 219 -14.86 25.16 5.97
CA GLU A 219 -15.06 23.75 6.32
C GLU A 219 -16.51 23.32 6.04
N SER A 220 -17.48 24.18 6.36
CA SER A 220 -18.91 23.93 6.07
C SER A 220 -19.18 23.87 4.56
N GLU A 221 -18.60 24.80 3.79
CA GLU A 221 -18.68 24.78 2.33
C GLU A 221 -18.04 23.52 1.75
N ARG A 222 -16.87 23.13 2.28
CA ARG A 222 -16.16 21.92 1.85
C ARG A 222 -16.96 20.65 2.15
N TYR A 223 -17.60 20.57 3.32
CA TYR A 223 -18.52 19.50 3.67
C TYR A 223 -19.70 19.45 2.70
N SER A 224 -20.36 20.59 2.45
CA SER A 224 -21.48 20.70 1.50
C SER A 224 -21.08 20.23 0.10
N LEU A 225 -19.92 20.65 -0.40
CA LEU A 225 -19.38 20.17 -1.67
C LEU A 225 -19.11 18.66 -1.65
N GLY A 226 -18.46 18.16 -0.60
CA GLY A 226 -18.17 16.73 -0.44
C GLY A 226 -19.44 15.87 -0.44
N THR A 227 -20.54 16.34 0.18
CA THR A 227 -21.82 15.62 0.11
C THR A 227 -22.41 15.59 -1.30
N LYS A 228 -22.23 16.64 -2.11
CA LYS A 228 -22.65 16.65 -3.52
C LYS A 228 -21.82 15.66 -4.34
N VAL A 229 -20.50 15.65 -4.13
CA VAL A 229 -19.58 14.70 -4.78
C VAL A 229 -19.97 13.26 -4.49
N LEU A 230 -20.21 12.93 -3.21
CA LEU A 230 -20.67 11.60 -2.81
C LEU A 230 -21.98 11.20 -3.49
N LYS A 231 -22.94 12.12 -3.61
CA LYS A 231 -24.23 11.87 -4.27
C LYS A 231 -24.10 11.59 -5.77
N CYS A 232 -23.09 12.13 -6.44
CA CYS A 232 -22.83 11.83 -7.85
C CYS A 232 -22.39 10.37 -8.05
N ASN A 233 -21.91 9.70 -7.00
CA ASN A 233 -21.33 8.35 -7.04
C ASN A 233 -20.34 8.14 -8.19
N HIS A 234 -19.50 9.13 -8.46
CA HIS A 234 -18.56 9.13 -9.58
C HIS A 234 -17.14 9.14 -9.04
N ALA A 235 -16.47 7.99 -9.10
CA ALA A 235 -15.16 7.78 -8.48
C ALA A 235 -14.06 8.75 -8.97
N PRO A 236 -13.94 9.09 -10.27
CA PRO A 236 -13.01 10.12 -10.73
C PRO A 236 -13.29 11.51 -10.11
N LEU A 237 -14.56 11.89 -9.94
CA LEU A 237 -14.89 13.16 -9.29
C LEU A 237 -14.52 13.14 -7.80
N SER A 238 -14.74 12.01 -7.13
CA SER A 238 -14.31 11.81 -5.74
C SER A 238 -12.78 11.86 -5.61
N GLN A 239 -12.04 11.33 -6.59
CA GLN A 239 -10.58 11.43 -6.64
C GLN A 239 -10.11 12.88 -6.81
N GLU A 240 -10.70 13.62 -7.75
CA GLU A 240 -10.38 15.04 -7.95
C GLU A 240 -10.68 15.88 -6.70
N PHE A 241 -11.77 15.58 -6.00
CA PHE A 241 -12.09 16.22 -4.72
C PHE A 241 -10.96 16.03 -3.70
N LEU A 242 -10.34 14.85 -3.60
CA LEU A 242 -9.29 14.57 -2.60
C LEU A 242 -8.04 15.45 -2.74
N LYS A 243 -7.79 16.11 -3.88
CA LYS A 243 -6.61 16.98 -4.08
C LYS A 243 -6.54 18.14 -3.07
N SER A 244 -7.68 18.57 -2.51
CA SER A 244 -7.74 19.61 -1.47
C SER A 244 -8.06 19.05 -0.08
N GLY A 245 -7.89 17.74 0.12
CA GLY A 245 -8.25 17.05 1.35
C GLY A 245 -9.75 16.80 1.53
N SER A 246 -10.05 15.82 2.36
CA SER A 246 -11.42 15.43 2.71
C SER A 246 -11.81 15.88 4.13
N PRO A 247 -13.06 16.36 4.35
CA PRO A 247 -13.59 16.50 5.70
C PRO A 247 -13.59 15.16 6.46
N HIS A 248 -13.24 15.18 7.75
CA HIS A 248 -13.12 13.99 8.60
C HIS A 248 -14.31 13.03 8.50
N SER A 249 -15.53 13.56 8.57
CA SER A 249 -16.78 12.80 8.55
C SER A 249 -17.15 12.21 7.18
N LEU A 250 -16.54 12.68 6.09
CA LEU A 250 -16.80 12.22 4.72
C LEU A 250 -15.70 11.32 4.17
N ARG A 251 -14.49 11.37 4.75
CA ARG A 251 -13.28 10.68 4.27
C ARG A 251 -13.50 9.21 3.97
N GLY A 252 -14.04 8.43 4.92
CA GLY A 252 -14.27 6.99 4.72
C GLY A 252 -15.17 6.68 3.52
N LYS A 253 -16.21 7.49 3.28
CA LYS A 253 -17.12 7.32 2.15
C LYS A 253 -16.47 7.72 0.83
N ILE A 254 -15.71 8.81 0.82
CA ILE A 254 -15.01 9.28 -0.38
C ILE A 254 -13.92 8.28 -0.77
N TRP A 255 -13.13 7.78 0.19
CA TRP A 255 -12.14 6.74 -0.06
C TRP A 255 -12.77 5.46 -0.58
N SER A 256 -13.90 5.03 -0.01
CA SER A 256 -14.65 3.87 -0.48
C SER A 256 -15.07 4.03 -1.95
N GLN A 257 -15.59 5.19 -2.35
CA GLN A 257 -15.93 5.47 -3.75
C GLN A 257 -14.70 5.48 -4.66
N VAL A 258 -13.56 6.03 -4.23
CA VAL A 258 -12.33 6.09 -5.02
C VAL A 258 -11.70 4.70 -5.19
N LEU A 259 -11.74 3.88 -4.14
CA LEU A 259 -11.17 2.53 -4.11
C LEU A 259 -12.12 1.44 -4.64
N GLY A 260 -13.40 1.76 -4.84
CA GLY A 260 -14.41 0.81 -5.28
C GLY A 260 -14.75 -0.23 -4.20
N SER A 261 -14.64 0.15 -2.92
CA SER A 261 -14.82 -0.74 -1.77
C SER A 261 -16.18 -0.54 -1.09
N GLU A 262 -17.24 -0.45 -1.88
CA GLU A 262 -18.60 -0.31 -1.35
C GLU A 262 -19.04 -1.59 -0.61
N VAL A 263 -19.70 -1.43 0.53
CA VAL A 263 -20.19 -2.55 1.32
C VAL A 263 -21.50 -3.05 0.73
N GLY A 264 -21.49 -4.29 0.22
CA GLY A 264 -22.69 -5.00 -0.24
C GLY A 264 -23.02 -6.21 0.64
N GLU A 265 -24.23 -6.76 0.49
CA GLU A 265 -24.70 -7.93 1.25
C GLU A 265 -23.75 -9.12 1.17
N LYS A 266 -23.26 -9.45 -0.04
CA LYS A 266 -22.26 -10.51 -0.26
C LYS A 266 -20.96 -10.26 0.51
N GLY A 267 -20.55 -8.99 0.64
CA GLY A 267 -19.36 -8.62 1.41
C GLY A 267 -19.54 -8.83 2.91
N ILE A 268 -20.75 -8.58 3.43
CA ILE A 268 -21.10 -8.84 4.83
C ILE A 268 -21.08 -10.35 5.10
N GLU A 269 -21.72 -11.16 4.25
CA GLU A 269 -21.69 -12.62 4.36
C GLU A 269 -20.26 -13.17 4.28
N TYR A 270 -19.45 -12.62 3.37
CA TYR A 270 -18.05 -13.01 3.23
C TYR A 270 -17.25 -12.66 4.50
N TYR A 271 -17.43 -11.46 5.05
CA TYR A 271 -16.80 -11.05 6.30
C TYR A 271 -17.16 -11.97 7.47
N GLU A 272 -18.44 -12.34 7.63
CA GLU A 272 -18.86 -13.29 8.66
C GLU A 272 -18.21 -14.67 8.47
N SER A 273 -18.02 -15.12 7.23
CA SER A 273 -17.27 -16.34 6.93
C SER A 273 -15.78 -16.25 7.33
N LEU A 274 -15.16 -15.08 7.13
CA LEU A 274 -13.79 -14.82 7.56
C LEU A 274 -13.68 -14.81 9.09
N LYS A 275 -14.63 -14.15 9.77
CA LYS A 275 -14.74 -14.17 11.24
C LYS A 275 -14.87 -15.58 11.78
N ALA A 276 -15.76 -16.40 11.20
CA ALA A 276 -15.88 -17.81 11.58
C ALA A 276 -14.56 -18.59 11.37
N SER A 277 -13.81 -18.27 10.31
CA SER A 277 -12.48 -18.82 10.07
C SER A 277 -11.44 -18.35 11.09
N VAL A 278 -11.51 -17.09 11.53
CA VAL A 278 -10.68 -16.56 12.62
C VAL A 278 -10.99 -17.29 13.90
N ILE A 279 -12.26 -17.51 14.28
CA ILE A 279 -12.63 -18.23 15.51
C ILE A 279 -12.09 -19.67 15.47
N ARG A 280 -12.32 -20.39 14.37
CA ARG A 280 -11.97 -21.81 14.21
C ARG A 280 -10.46 -22.09 14.19
N ASN A 281 -9.66 -21.21 13.58
CA ASN A 281 -8.27 -21.51 13.22
C ASN A 281 -7.26 -20.62 13.95
N ASP A 282 -6.37 -21.21 14.75
CA ASP A 282 -5.22 -20.52 15.34
C ASP A 282 -4.05 -20.56 14.37
N ILE A 283 -3.59 -19.39 13.93
CA ILE A 283 -2.37 -19.27 13.14
C ILE A 283 -1.38 -18.33 13.84
N LEU A 284 -0.09 -18.59 13.65
CA LEU A 284 0.98 -17.78 14.26
C LEU A 284 0.89 -16.28 13.91
N VAL A 285 0.39 -15.92 12.73
CA VAL A 285 0.18 -14.51 12.32
C VAL A 285 -0.76 -13.79 13.29
N ASP A 286 -1.74 -14.45 13.89
CA ASP A 286 -2.66 -13.81 14.84
C ASP A 286 -1.87 -13.22 16.02
N LYS A 287 -0.89 -13.98 16.54
CA LYS A 287 -0.04 -13.55 17.64
C LYS A 287 0.90 -12.41 17.24
N LEU A 288 1.37 -12.39 15.99
CA LEU A 288 2.16 -11.29 15.45
C LEU A 288 1.32 -10.02 15.29
N ILE A 289 0.08 -10.13 14.80
CA ILE A 289 -0.87 -9.01 14.67
C ILE A 289 -1.20 -8.44 16.05
N ILE A 290 -1.60 -9.28 17.00
CA ILE A 290 -1.99 -8.85 18.34
C ILE A 290 -0.80 -8.17 19.04
N LYS A 291 0.41 -8.76 18.93
CA LYS A 291 1.61 -8.17 19.52
C LYS A 291 1.96 -6.81 18.90
N ASP A 292 1.82 -6.67 17.59
CA ASP A 292 2.09 -5.39 16.92
C ASP A 292 1.08 -4.31 17.32
N ILE A 293 -0.20 -4.63 17.40
CA ILE A 293 -1.25 -3.69 17.84
C ILE A 293 -1.02 -3.28 19.31
N GLN A 294 -0.64 -4.22 20.19
CA GLN A 294 -0.27 -3.91 21.58
C GLN A 294 0.89 -2.90 21.68
N LEU A 295 1.83 -2.97 20.74
CA LEU A 295 3.00 -2.08 20.71
C LEU A 295 2.74 -0.75 20.02
N THR A 296 1.71 -0.66 19.17
CA THR A 296 1.50 0.49 18.27
C THR A 296 0.21 1.26 18.51
N ALA A 297 -0.86 0.62 18.94
CA ALA A 297 -2.17 1.24 19.12
C ALA A 297 -2.60 1.32 20.59
N SER A 298 -2.32 0.30 21.42
CA SER A 298 -2.84 0.25 22.80
C SER A 298 -2.36 1.37 23.71
N ASN A 299 -1.15 1.90 23.45
CA ASN A 299 -0.57 3.00 24.21
C ASN A 299 -0.54 4.32 23.42
N ASP A 300 -1.26 4.42 22.31
CA ASP A 300 -1.34 5.64 21.50
C ASP A 300 -2.64 6.39 21.81
N ASP A 301 -2.52 7.67 22.15
CA ASP A 301 -3.64 8.53 22.54
C ASP A 301 -4.75 8.63 21.48
N ASN A 302 -4.43 8.38 20.20
CA ASN A 302 -5.39 8.46 19.10
C ASN A 302 -5.99 7.10 18.72
N TYR A 303 -5.26 6.01 18.93
CA TYR A 303 -5.63 4.70 18.41
C TYR A 303 -6.12 3.69 19.46
N PHE A 304 -5.88 3.93 20.75
CA PHE A 304 -6.24 2.96 21.81
C PHE A 304 -7.73 2.58 21.79
N VAL A 305 -8.62 3.53 21.51
CA VAL A 305 -10.08 3.28 21.43
C VAL A 305 -10.49 2.38 20.27
N PHE A 306 -9.60 2.19 19.29
CA PHE A 306 -9.85 1.38 18.09
C PHE A 306 -9.11 0.04 18.12
N GLU A 307 -8.41 -0.30 19.20
CA GLU A 307 -7.61 -1.53 19.32
C GLU A 307 -8.38 -2.78 18.86
N ASP A 308 -9.56 -3.02 19.44
CA ASP A 308 -10.40 -4.17 19.13
C ASP A 308 -10.94 -4.15 17.69
N THR A 309 -11.25 -2.95 17.18
CA THR A 309 -11.70 -2.80 15.79
C THR A 309 -10.56 -3.16 14.82
N ILE A 310 -9.34 -2.68 15.08
CA ILE A 310 -8.16 -2.98 14.28
C ILE A 310 -7.87 -4.49 14.34
N LEU A 311 -7.98 -5.12 15.51
CA LEU A 311 -7.83 -6.57 15.68
C LEU A 311 -8.82 -7.36 14.83
N GLN A 312 -10.12 -7.08 14.94
CA GLN A 312 -11.16 -7.76 14.16
C GLN A 312 -10.88 -7.66 12.66
N VAL A 313 -10.53 -6.46 12.21
CA VAL A 313 -10.24 -6.14 10.82
C VAL A 313 -9.00 -6.88 10.31
N LEU A 314 -7.88 -6.80 11.03
CA LEU A 314 -6.62 -7.43 10.60
C LEU A 314 -6.63 -8.96 10.72
N LEU A 315 -7.30 -9.52 11.72
CA LEU A 315 -7.47 -10.97 11.83
C LEU A 315 -8.34 -11.51 10.68
N CYS A 316 -9.47 -10.88 10.37
CA CYS A 316 -10.29 -11.29 9.22
C CYS A 316 -9.52 -11.11 7.89
N PHE A 317 -8.84 -9.97 7.71
CA PHE A 317 -7.97 -9.75 6.55
C PHE A 317 -6.91 -10.82 6.40
N SER A 318 -6.34 -11.28 7.50
CA SER A 318 -5.34 -12.34 7.46
C SER A 318 -5.89 -13.66 6.93
N ARG A 319 -7.22 -13.88 6.92
CA ARG A 319 -7.86 -15.08 6.39
C ARG A 319 -8.39 -14.91 4.96
N ASP A 320 -8.35 -13.71 4.42
CA ASP A 320 -8.89 -13.38 3.11
C ASP A 320 -7.98 -13.92 1.99
N THR A 321 -8.49 -14.90 1.25
CA THR A 321 -7.80 -15.52 0.11
C THR A 321 -8.08 -14.81 -1.21
N GLU A 322 -9.12 -13.97 -1.29
CA GLU A 322 -9.38 -13.16 -2.49
C GLU A 322 -8.25 -12.16 -2.72
N VAL A 323 -7.55 -11.74 -1.66
CA VAL A 323 -6.36 -10.88 -1.76
C VAL A 323 -5.29 -11.48 -2.69
N LEU A 324 -5.18 -12.81 -2.79
CA LEU A 324 -4.23 -13.48 -3.67
C LEU A 324 -4.44 -13.13 -5.15
N THR A 325 -5.66 -12.75 -5.55
CA THR A 325 -5.95 -12.28 -6.90
C THR A 325 -5.18 -11.00 -7.25
N LYS A 326 -4.91 -10.14 -6.25
CA LYS A 326 -4.13 -8.91 -6.43
C LYS A 326 -2.65 -9.19 -6.70
N PHE A 327 -2.13 -10.33 -6.23
CA PHE A 327 -0.74 -10.75 -6.47
C PHE A 327 -0.51 -11.31 -7.88
N GLN A 328 -1.55 -11.55 -8.67
CA GLN A 328 -1.38 -12.00 -10.07
C GLN A 328 -0.56 -10.99 -10.89
N TYR A 329 -0.65 -9.71 -10.53
CA TYR A 329 -0.03 -8.59 -11.25
C TYR A 329 1.08 -7.90 -10.46
N ARG A 330 1.52 -8.51 -9.35
CA ARG A 330 2.62 -8.03 -8.51
C ARG A 330 3.84 -8.93 -8.65
N SER A 331 5.03 -8.41 -8.38
CA SER A 331 6.29 -9.12 -8.42
C SER A 331 6.41 -10.13 -7.27
N THR A 332 5.80 -9.88 -6.11
CA THR A 332 5.87 -10.73 -4.92
C THR A 332 5.16 -12.06 -5.12
N THR A 333 5.74 -13.10 -4.52
CA THR A 333 5.11 -14.41 -4.43
C THR A 333 4.57 -14.63 -3.02
N PRO A 334 3.28 -15.03 -2.86
CA PRO A 334 2.74 -15.36 -1.54
C PRO A 334 3.60 -16.41 -0.84
N ALA A 335 3.96 -16.16 0.42
CA ALA A 335 4.75 -17.10 1.18
C ALA A 335 4.03 -18.44 1.30
N LYS A 336 4.79 -19.52 1.18
CA LYS A 336 4.27 -20.87 1.34
C LYS A 336 4.83 -21.50 2.61
N ALA A 337 3.96 -22.02 3.45
CA ALA A 337 4.30 -22.71 4.68
C ALA A 337 4.08 -24.21 4.53
N THR A 338 4.96 -25.03 5.13
CA THR A 338 4.71 -26.46 5.26
C THR A 338 3.87 -26.71 6.50
N LEU A 339 2.65 -27.24 6.33
CA LEU A 339 1.81 -27.63 7.45
C LEU A 339 2.43 -28.83 8.17
N ARG A 340 2.88 -28.60 9.39
CA ARG A 340 3.23 -29.64 10.35
C ARG A 340 1.98 -29.99 11.14
N SER A 341 1.29 -31.06 10.75
CA SER A 341 0.19 -31.58 11.57
C SER A 341 0.77 -32.25 12.80
N ILE A 342 0.49 -31.70 13.99
CA ILE A 342 0.66 -32.46 15.24
C ILE A 342 -0.48 -33.48 15.25
N GLY A 343 -0.20 -34.74 14.86
CA GLY A 343 -1.16 -35.85 14.98
C GLY A 343 -1.38 -36.72 13.74
N MET A 344 -0.83 -36.40 12.56
CA MET A 344 -0.85 -37.35 11.44
C MET A 344 0.41 -38.22 11.45
N SER A 345 0.19 -39.52 11.65
CA SER A 345 1.18 -40.59 11.62
C SER A 345 2.14 -40.47 10.42
N LYS A 346 3.41 -40.82 10.65
CA LYS A 346 4.54 -40.89 9.69
C LYS A 346 4.34 -41.90 8.54
N ASN A 347 3.13 -42.05 8.01
CA ASN A 347 2.82 -42.98 6.93
C ASN A 347 2.27 -42.21 5.71
N MET A 348 3.09 -41.32 5.14
CA MET A 348 3.01 -41.03 3.71
C MET A 348 4.44 -41.08 3.15
N ASN A 349 4.71 -42.19 2.47
CA ASN A 349 5.92 -42.40 1.71
C ASN A 349 6.07 -41.31 0.64
N GLY A 350 7.19 -40.59 0.66
CA GLY A 350 7.92 -40.26 -0.57
C GLY A 350 7.59 -38.97 -1.32
N ASN A 351 6.92 -37.96 -0.74
CA ASN A 351 6.87 -36.63 -1.39
C ASN A 351 7.23 -35.47 -0.44
N PRO A 352 8.46 -34.91 -0.52
CA PRO A 352 8.89 -33.77 0.30
C PRO A 352 8.08 -32.47 0.04
N HIS A 353 7.22 -32.44 -0.99
CA HIS A 353 6.44 -31.27 -1.40
C HIS A 353 4.96 -31.33 -0.97
N GLY A 354 4.52 -32.41 -0.30
CA GLY A 354 3.10 -32.77 -0.17
C GLY A 354 2.22 -31.94 0.77
N ASN A 355 2.76 -30.99 1.55
CA ASN A 355 1.95 -30.25 2.53
C ASN A 355 2.27 -28.75 2.59
N THR A 356 2.61 -28.17 1.44
CA THR A 356 2.94 -26.75 1.33
C THR A 356 1.69 -25.93 0.97
N VAL A 357 1.21 -25.09 1.89
CA VAL A 357 0.05 -24.21 1.70
C VAL A 357 0.48 -22.76 1.62
N ILE A 358 -0.31 -21.91 0.96
CA ILE A 358 -0.11 -20.47 1.03
C ILE A 358 -0.38 -20.03 2.46
N TYR A 359 0.60 -19.37 3.07
CA TYR A 359 0.47 -18.92 4.44
C TYR A 359 -0.27 -17.58 4.49
N PRO A 360 -1.42 -17.49 5.19
CA PRO A 360 -2.30 -16.35 5.04
C PRO A 360 -1.74 -15.01 5.55
N PRO A 361 -2.23 -13.88 5.03
CA PRO A 361 -2.88 -13.75 3.73
C PRO A 361 -1.85 -13.59 2.60
N ASN A 362 -0.61 -13.12 2.88
CA ASN A 362 0.33 -12.71 1.83
C ASN A 362 1.84 -12.86 2.12
N GLY A 363 2.28 -13.45 3.24
CA GLY A 363 3.73 -13.62 3.49
C GLY A 363 4.56 -12.35 3.64
N VAL A 364 3.94 -11.17 3.60
CA VAL A 364 4.54 -9.86 3.84
C VAL A 364 3.95 -9.34 5.15
N ILE A 365 4.78 -9.22 6.18
CA ILE A 365 4.40 -8.75 7.52
C ILE A 365 5.29 -7.53 7.80
N PRO A 366 4.72 -6.32 7.78
CA PRO A 366 4.39 -5.71 9.05
C PRO A 366 3.04 -5.00 9.00
N PHE A 367 2.27 -5.21 10.05
CA PHE A 367 1.05 -4.48 10.32
C PHE A 367 1.49 -3.19 11.02
N HIS A 368 1.00 -2.02 10.60
CA HIS A 368 1.19 -0.74 11.31
C HIS A 368 -0.07 0.13 11.12
N GLY A 369 -1.24 -0.49 11.37
CA GLY A 369 -2.53 0.22 11.37
C GLY A 369 -3.05 0.73 10.01
N PHE A 370 -2.59 0.17 8.88
CA PHE A 370 -3.05 0.63 7.57
C PHE A 370 -4.52 0.28 7.31
N ALA A 371 -5.27 1.23 6.74
CA ALA A 371 -6.56 0.93 6.13
C ALA A 371 -6.36 -0.13 5.03
N ILE A 372 -7.01 -1.30 5.14
CA ILE A 372 -6.79 -2.47 4.28
C ILE A 372 -6.87 -2.12 2.79
N ALA A 373 -7.86 -1.33 2.38
CA ALA A 373 -8.04 -0.97 0.97
C ALA A 373 -6.89 -0.09 0.45
N PHE A 374 -6.38 0.82 1.28
CA PHE A 374 -5.15 1.58 0.99
C PHE A 374 -3.93 0.66 0.95
N TYR A 375 -3.86 -0.33 1.85
CA TYR A 375 -2.79 -1.31 1.88
C TYR A 375 -2.71 -2.14 0.59
N LEU A 376 -3.84 -2.67 0.13
CA LEU A 376 -3.90 -3.50 -1.08
C LEU A 376 -3.51 -2.74 -2.35
N GLN A 377 -3.84 -1.45 -2.43
CA GLN A 377 -3.52 -0.65 -3.61
C GLN A 377 -2.10 -0.08 -3.56
N PHE A 378 -1.66 0.40 -2.40
CA PHE A 378 -0.43 1.18 -2.24
C PHE A 378 0.56 0.53 -1.27
N ALA A 379 0.21 0.41 0.01
CA ALA A 379 1.20 0.12 1.05
C ALA A 379 1.86 -1.26 0.92
N CYS A 380 1.20 -2.24 0.28
CA CYS A 380 1.84 -3.53 -0.03
C CYS A 380 3.10 -3.39 -0.89
N LYS A 381 3.15 -2.41 -1.81
CA LYS A 381 4.33 -2.12 -2.66
C LYS A 381 5.52 -1.58 -1.85
N LEU A 382 5.28 -1.03 -0.65
CA LEU A 382 6.34 -0.53 0.24
C LEU A 382 7.11 -1.68 0.91
N HIS A 383 6.54 -2.89 0.92
CA HIS A 383 7.13 -4.07 1.55
C HIS A 383 7.52 -5.14 0.53
N GLU A 384 7.51 -4.79 -0.75
CA GLU A 384 7.83 -5.64 -1.89
C GLU A 384 9.13 -5.17 -2.56
N ILE A 385 10.04 -6.11 -2.84
CA ILE A 385 11.24 -5.84 -3.63
C ILE A 385 10.87 -5.99 -5.11
N SER A 386 10.66 -4.87 -5.80
CA SER A 386 10.29 -4.83 -7.23
C SER A 386 10.89 -3.62 -7.94
N SER A 387 10.91 -3.66 -9.27
CA SER A 387 11.26 -2.54 -10.15
C SER A 387 10.10 -1.57 -10.41
N ASP A 388 8.97 -1.69 -9.70
CA ASP A 388 7.84 -0.78 -9.82
C ASP A 388 8.25 0.65 -9.46
N SER A 389 7.88 1.62 -10.31
CA SER A 389 8.09 3.06 -10.05
C SER A 389 7.50 3.55 -8.72
N GLN A 390 6.43 2.91 -8.26
CA GLN A 390 5.78 3.18 -6.97
C GLN A 390 6.23 2.19 -5.88
N GLY A 391 7.21 1.32 -6.16
CA GLY A 391 7.79 0.40 -5.18
C GLY A 391 8.80 1.08 -4.26
N ILE A 392 9.09 0.45 -3.12
CA ILE A 392 10.01 1.00 -2.11
C ILE A 392 11.39 1.38 -2.66
N LEU A 393 11.91 0.59 -3.61
CA LEU A 393 13.22 0.86 -4.25
C LEU A 393 13.23 2.18 -5.01
N SER A 394 12.23 2.38 -5.88
CA SER A 394 12.08 3.60 -6.69
C SER A 394 11.81 4.82 -5.81
N LEU A 395 10.99 4.68 -4.75
CA LEU A 395 10.73 5.76 -3.80
C LEU A 395 11.99 6.15 -3.01
N CYS A 396 12.78 5.18 -2.55
CA CYS A 396 14.05 5.45 -1.88
C CYS A 396 15.05 6.16 -2.81
N SER A 397 15.16 5.71 -4.06
CA SER A 397 16.01 6.35 -5.08
C SER A 397 15.56 7.78 -5.40
N THR A 398 14.24 8.00 -5.43
CA THR A 398 13.65 9.34 -5.62
C THR A 398 14.01 10.25 -4.45
N PHE A 399 13.89 9.78 -3.19
CA PHE A 399 14.32 10.55 -2.02
C PHE A 399 15.80 10.95 -2.11
N GLU A 400 16.69 10.01 -2.44
CA GLU A 400 18.14 10.30 -2.54
C GLU A 400 18.42 11.34 -3.63
N THR A 401 17.76 11.21 -4.79
CA THR A 401 17.88 12.17 -5.90
C THR A 401 17.39 13.57 -5.49
N LEU A 402 16.24 13.65 -4.82
CA LEU A 402 15.70 14.91 -4.35
C LEU A 402 16.65 15.59 -3.36
N LEU A 403 17.14 14.85 -2.36
CA LEU A 403 18.03 15.42 -1.35
C LEU A 403 19.37 15.86 -1.95
N GLN A 404 19.97 15.06 -2.83
CA GLN A 404 21.21 15.43 -3.53
C GLN A 404 21.05 16.68 -4.39
N SER A 405 19.90 16.84 -5.06
CA SER A 405 19.66 17.98 -5.94
C SER A 405 19.27 19.25 -5.21
N GLN A 406 18.47 19.15 -4.14
CA GLN A 406 17.94 20.30 -3.42
C GLN A 406 18.84 20.73 -2.25
N GLU A 407 19.51 19.80 -1.59
CA GLU A 407 20.32 20.05 -0.39
C GLU A 407 21.68 19.33 -0.43
N PRO A 408 22.56 19.67 -1.41
CA PRO A 408 23.84 18.99 -1.60
C PRO A 408 24.80 19.14 -0.40
N ASP A 409 24.76 20.28 0.31
CA ASP A 409 25.59 20.50 1.50
C ASP A 409 25.18 19.55 2.64
N LEU A 410 23.87 19.40 2.83
CA LEU A 410 23.31 18.49 3.82
C LEU A 410 23.65 17.04 3.46
N TRP A 411 23.54 16.68 2.17
CA TRP A 411 23.96 15.37 1.69
C TRP A 411 25.43 15.08 2.04
N THR A 412 26.33 16.00 1.66
CA THR A 412 27.77 15.89 1.93
C THR A 412 28.06 15.81 3.43
N HIS A 413 27.35 16.57 4.26
CA HIS A 413 27.46 16.49 5.71
C HIS A 413 27.17 15.08 6.23
N PHE A 414 26.03 14.49 5.84
CA PHE A 414 25.68 13.13 6.25
C PHE A 414 26.72 12.09 5.78
N VAL A 415 27.23 12.22 4.55
CA VAL A 415 28.25 11.32 4.02
C VAL A 415 29.57 11.43 4.79
N ASN A 416 30.00 12.65 5.11
CA ASN A 416 31.26 12.92 5.82
C ASN A 416 31.25 12.47 7.28
N LEU A 417 30.07 12.30 7.89
CA LEU A 417 29.95 11.80 9.25
C LEU A 417 30.22 10.29 9.37
N ASP A 418 30.57 9.59 8.27
CA ASP A 418 31.00 8.18 8.19
C ASP A 418 30.07 7.12 8.82
N VAL A 419 28.95 7.55 9.42
CA VAL A 419 28.08 6.68 10.23
C VAL A 419 26.72 6.40 9.55
N THR A 420 26.19 7.30 8.71
CA THR A 420 24.87 7.06 8.08
C THR A 420 24.64 7.79 6.76
N GLN A 421 24.14 7.07 5.76
CA GLN A 421 23.52 7.69 4.61
C GLN A 421 22.13 8.26 4.99
N PRO A 422 21.70 9.41 4.41
CA PRO A 422 20.45 10.08 4.79
C PRO A 422 19.21 9.16 4.76
N LEU A 423 19.19 8.21 3.82
CA LEU A 423 18.09 7.26 3.69
C LEU A 423 17.88 6.44 4.96
N ARG A 424 18.94 6.10 5.72
CA ARG A 424 18.81 5.32 6.97
C ARG A 424 17.94 6.03 8.01
N CYS A 425 18.00 7.36 8.05
CA CYS A 425 17.25 8.17 9.02
C CYS A 425 15.77 8.26 8.67
N VAL A 426 15.43 8.30 7.37
CA VAL A 426 14.06 8.53 6.91
C VAL A 426 13.34 7.26 6.43
N PHE A 427 14.06 6.15 6.25
CA PHE A 427 13.50 4.92 5.66
C PHE A 427 12.26 4.43 6.40
N ARG A 428 12.25 4.54 7.74
CA ARG A 428 11.10 4.17 8.57
C ARG A 428 9.86 5.00 8.25
N TRP A 429 10.01 6.26 7.88
CA TRP A 429 8.90 7.11 7.46
C TRP A 429 8.34 6.65 6.11
N ILE A 430 9.21 6.42 5.13
CA ILE A 430 8.82 6.02 3.77
C ILE A 430 8.15 4.65 3.77
N ILE A 431 8.77 3.64 4.39
CA ILE A 431 8.22 2.27 4.40
C ILE A 431 6.90 2.19 5.17
N ARG A 432 6.65 3.10 6.11
CA ARG A 432 5.40 3.16 6.88
C ARG A 432 4.38 4.13 6.28
N GLY A 433 4.67 4.78 5.15
CA GLY A 433 3.81 5.85 4.62
C GLY A 433 3.50 6.93 5.67
N PHE A 434 4.46 7.20 6.56
CA PHE A 434 4.39 8.07 7.74
C PHE A 434 3.42 7.66 8.87
N SER A 435 2.83 6.46 8.81
CA SER A 435 2.04 5.90 9.92
C SER A 435 2.87 5.80 11.21
N GLY A 436 2.31 6.27 12.32
CA GLY A 436 2.98 6.33 13.64
C GLY A 436 4.06 7.41 13.76
N HIS A 437 4.18 8.30 12.77
CA HIS A 437 5.13 9.42 12.80
C HIS A 437 4.45 10.79 12.72
N LEU A 438 3.26 10.87 12.13
CA LEU A 438 2.48 12.08 12.00
C LEU A 438 1.17 12.01 12.80
N PRO A 439 0.63 13.16 13.25
CA PRO A 439 -0.71 13.22 13.82
C PRO A 439 -1.76 12.72 12.82
N PRO A 440 -2.87 12.09 13.27
CA PRO A 440 -3.86 11.49 12.39
C PRO A 440 -4.40 12.44 11.30
N GLU A 441 -4.66 13.70 11.64
CA GLU A 441 -5.16 14.68 10.67
C GLU A 441 -4.18 14.91 9.50
N GLN A 442 -2.90 15.14 9.81
CA GLN A 442 -1.86 15.36 8.81
C GLN A 442 -1.56 14.08 8.00
N LEU A 443 -1.57 12.91 8.67
CA LEU A 443 -1.39 11.61 8.04
C LEU A 443 -2.51 11.30 7.04
N LEU A 444 -3.76 11.51 7.45
CA LEU A 444 -4.92 11.23 6.61
C LEU A 444 -5.00 12.20 5.42
N TYR A 445 -4.58 13.45 5.58
CA TYR A 445 -4.42 14.36 4.44
C TYR A 445 -3.34 13.88 3.48
N LEU A 446 -2.19 13.42 3.99
CA LEU A 446 -1.13 12.85 3.15
C LEU A 446 -1.67 11.67 2.33
N TRP A 447 -2.52 10.81 2.93
CA TRP A 447 -3.15 9.71 2.21
C TRP A 447 -4.29 10.15 1.27
N ASP A 448 -5.00 11.26 1.58
CA ASP A 448 -5.92 11.91 0.63
C ASP A 448 -5.15 12.27 -0.66
N VAL A 449 -3.94 12.86 -0.54
CA VAL A 449 -3.07 13.21 -1.68
C VAL A 449 -2.63 11.98 -2.46
N VAL A 450 -2.22 10.90 -1.78
CA VAL A 450 -1.85 9.63 -2.44
C VAL A 450 -3.01 9.10 -3.27
N LEU A 451 -4.24 9.12 -2.73
CA LEU A 451 -5.43 8.65 -3.46
C LEU A 451 -5.82 9.57 -4.61
N ALA A 452 -5.71 10.88 -4.40
CA ALA A 452 -6.02 11.91 -5.38
C ALA A 452 -5.16 11.81 -6.63
N TYR A 453 -3.86 11.55 -6.45
CA TYR A 453 -2.89 11.45 -7.54
C TYR A 453 -2.55 10.02 -7.96
N ASP A 454 -3.07 9.02 -7.25
CA ASP A 454 -2.74 7.60 -7.45
C ASP A 454 -1.22 7.33 -7.39
N SER A 455 -0.50 8.06 -6.52
CA SER A 455 0.97 8.08 -6.45
C SER A 455 1.48 8.19 -5.01
N MET A 456 2.53 7.43 -4.68
CA MET A 456 3.22 7.44 -3.38
C MET A 456 4.47 8.33 -3.37
N GLU A 457 4.77 9.04 -4.45
CA GLU A 457 5.95 9.91 -4.57
C GLU A 457 5.91 11.10 -3.61
N ILE A 458 4.74 11.42 -3.04
CA ILE A 458 4.61 12.39 -1.96
C ILE A 458 5.40 11.97 -0.70
N PHE A 459 5.62 10.67 -0.46
CA PHE A 459 6.39 10.17 0.68
C PHE A 459 7.88 10.55 0.62
N PRO A 460 8.64 10.22 -0.44
CA PRO A 460 10.03 10.67 -0.55
C PRO A 460 10.15 12.19 -0.64
N LEU A 461 9.19 12.88 -1.27
CA LEU A 461 9.17 14.34 -1.27
C LEU A 461 9.06 14.91 0.14
N LEU A 462 8.09 14.44 0.93
CA LEU A 462 7.91 14.90 2.31
C LEU A 462 9.14 14.63 3.17
N ALA A 463 9.77 13.45 3.02
CA ALA A 463 11.00 13.13 3.74
C ALA A 463 12.13 14.13 3.41
N ALA A 464 12.34 14.46 2.13
CA ALA A 464 13.34 15.44 1.71
C ALA A 464 13.02 16.86 2.22
N VAL A 465 11.74 17.25 2.18
CA VAL A 465 11.27 18.56 2.68
C VAL A 465 11.49 18.70 4.20
N ILE A 466 11.23 17.65 4.99
CA ILE A 466 11.48 17.66 6.44
C ILE A 466 12.98 17.86 6.73
N LEU A 467 13.85 17.18 6.00
CA LEU A 467 15.30 17.33 6.14
C LEU A 467 15.76 18.74 5.76
N SER A 468 15.28 19.26 4.63
CA SER A 468 15.55 20.64 4.21
C SER A 468 15.07 21.66 5.25
N TYR A 469 13.86 21.47 5.80
CA TYR A 469 13.32 22.34 6.85
C TYR A 469 14.16 22.31 8.14
N ARG A 470 14.74 21.17 8.50
CA ARG A 470 15.60 21.01 9.67
C ARG A 470 17.09 21.17 9.37
N LYS A 471 17.47 21.64 8.18
CA LYS A 471 18.86 21.70 7.69
C LYS A 471 19.79 22.37 8.70
N ASP A 472 19.47 23.57 9.17
CA ASP A 472 20.37 24.33 10.03
C ASP A 472 20.70 23.56 11.32
N ASN A 473 19.69 22.92 11.94
CA ASN A 473 19.89 22.08 13.12
C ASN A 473 20.68 20.81 12.80
N LEU A 474 20.43 20.19 11.64
CA LEU A 474 21.13 18.99 11.19
C LEU A 474 22.61 19.26 10.89
N MET A 475 22.95 20.43 10.35
CA MET A 475 24.33 20.82 10.09
C MET A 475 25.14 21.09 11.37
N MET A 476 24.46 21.36 12.50
CA MET A 476 25.11 21.56 13.80
C MET A 476 25.43 20.26 14.54
N VAL A 477 24.79 19.15 14.18
CA VAL A 477 25.02 17.85 14.83
C VAL A 477 26.03 17.01 14.04
N SER A 478 26.94 16.36 14.77
CA SER A 478 28.00 15.52 14.20
C SER A 478 27.92 14.05 14.63
N THR A 479 26.82 13.66 15.28
CA THR A 479 26.61 12.27 15.74
C THR A 479 25.27 11.76 15.24
N LEU A 480 25.18 10.44 15.03
CA LEU A 480 23.92 9.78 14.66
C LEU A 480 22.81 10.06 15.69
N GLN A 481 23.14 9.99 16.98
CA GLN A 481 22.20 10.29 18.06
C GLN A 481 21.68 11.73 18.00
N GLY A 482 22.55 12.69 17.64
CA GLY A 482 22.14 14.08 17.43
C GLY A 482 21.18 14.23 16.25
N ILE A 483 21.47 13.56 15.14
CA ILE A 483 20.58 13.53 13.96
C ILE A 483 19.23 12.91 14.32
N GLU A 484 19.24 11.75 14.98
CA GLU A 484 18.01 11.07 15.43
C GLU A 484 17.20 11.95 16.38
N ALA A 485 17.85 12.66 17.30
CA ALA A 485 17.18 13.60 18.21
C ALA A 485 16.55 14.78 17.45
N VAL A 486 17.26 15.37 16.48
CA VAL A 486 16.71 16.44 15.63
C VAL A 486 15.52 15.95 14.80
N LEU A 487 15.45 14.66 14.46
CA LEU A 487 14.40 14.07 13.63
C LEU A 487 13.33 13.28 14.42
N ALA A 488 13.42 13.19 15.74
CA ALA A 488 12.62 12.28 16.56
C ALA A 488 11.12 12.64 16.56
N ASP A 489 10.80 13.91 16.79
CA ASP A 489 9.41 14.38 16.84
C ASP A 489 9.05 15.09 15.53
N LEU A 490 8.05 14.58 14.81
CA LEU A 490 7.47 15.25 13.63
C LEU A 490 6.08 15.83 13.91
N SER A 491 5.51 15.61 15.09
CA SER A 491 4.12 15.96 15.41
C SER A 491 3.85 17.47 15.36
N SER A 492 4.88 18.25 15.70
CA SER A 492 4.86 19.72 15.70
C SER A 492 5.06 20.34 14.31
N LEU A 493 5.42 19.56 13.28
CA LEU A 493 5.66 20.10 11.95
C LEU A 493 4.34 20.32 11.19
N PRO A 494 4.14 21.49 10.58
CA PRO A 494 3.01 21.72 9.68
C PRO A 494 3.33 21.16 8.30
N ILE A 495 3.18 19.84 8.09
CA ILE A 495 3.69 19.20 6.87
C ILE A 495 2.99 19.68 5.59
N ILE A 496 1.71 20.04 5.67
CA ILE A 496 0.94 20.46 4.50
C ILE A 496 1.47 21.81 3.98
N PRO A 497 1.60 22.86 4.81
CA PRO A 497 2.30 24.09 4.42
C PRO A 497 3.72 23.85 3.90
N LEU A 498 4.48 22.94 4.50
CA LEU A 498 5.84 22.64 4.06
C LEU A 498 5.86 22.02 2.65
N LEU A 499 4.95 21.09 2.37
CA LEU A 499 4.79 20.50 1.04
C LEU A 499 4.33 21.53 0.00
N GLN A 500 3.36 22.38 0.36
CA GLN A 500 2.91 23.49 -0.49
C GLN A 500 4.07 24.41 -0.86
N LEU A 501 4.85 24.85 0.12
CA LEU A 501 6.01 25.73 -0.10
C LEU A 501 7.06 25.06 -1.01
N ALA A 502 7.32 23.77 -0.83
CA ALA A 502 8.26 23.04 -1.66
C ALA A 502 7.80 22.89 -3.12
N LEU A 503 6.49 22.73 -3.33
CA LEU A 503 5.87 22.60 -4.65
C LEU A 503 5.60 23.96 -5.33
N GLU A 504 5.68 25.06 -4.59
CA GLU A 504 5.50 26.43 -5.10
C GLU A 504 6.81 27.11 -5.54
N LYS A 505 7.95 26.71 -4.98
CA LYS A 505 9.27 27.23 -5.36
C LYS A 505 9.60 26.82 -6.81
N ARG A 506 9.17 27.64 -7.76
CA ARG A 506 9.44 27.51 -9.20
C ARG A 506 10.87 27.89 -9.57
#